data_AF-A0AAF0S2X1-F1
#
_entry.id   AF-A0AAF0S2X1-F1
#
_cell.length_a   1.000
_cell.length_b   1.000
_cell.length_c   1.000
_cell.angle_alpha   90.00
_cell.angle_beta   90.00
_cell.angle_gamma   90.00
#
_symmetry.space_group_name_H-M   'P 1'
#
loop_
_entity.id
_entity.type
_entity.pdbx_description
1 polymer ?
#
loop_
_entity_poly.entity_id
_entity_poly.type
_entity_poly.pdbx_seq_one_letter_code
_entity_poly.pdbx_strand_id
1 'polypeptide(L)' 'MRWRTGYEPDGDNDPEEAIVEASTSADALHRLREVVGTDTDVIYVIPGPADAETTGATYEDFLTDTTDPTA' A
#
# COMPACT_ATOMS: atom_id res chain seq x y z
N MET A 1 4.87 -12.58 -6.75
CA MET A 1 5.12 -11.62 -5.64
C MET A 1 3.89 -10.76 -5.48
N ARG A 2 3.64 -10.25 -4.28
CA ARG A 2 2.49 -9.40 -4.00
C ARG A 2 2.90 -7.94 -4.09
N TRP A 3 2.12 -7.13 -4.78
CA TRP A 3 2.40 -5.72 -5.04
C TRP A 3 1.26 -4.87 -4.50
N ARG A 4 1.58 -3.85 -3.72
CA ARG A 4 0.61 -2.88 -3.24
C ARG A 4 0.58 -1.72 -4.22
N THR A 5 -0.61 -1.36 -4.66
CA THR A 5 -0.80 -0.32 -5.66
C THR A 5 -1.88 0.65 -5.22
N GLY A 6 -1.58 1.95 -5.32
CA GLY A 6 -2.54 3.02 -5.08
C GLY A 6 -2.96 3.68 -6.39
N TYR A 7 -4.25 3.96 -6.54
CA TYR A 7 -4.83 4.64 -7.70
C TYR A 7 -5.90 5.62 -7.27
N GLU A 8 -6.17 6.64 -8.10
CA GLU A 8 -7.23 7.61 -7.86
C GLU A 8 -8.43 7.27 -8.77
N PRO A 9 -9.56 6.80 -8.22
CA PRO A 9 -10.76 6.54 -9.01
C PRO A 9 -11.42 7.86 -9.44
N ASP A 10 -11.95 7.87 -10.66
CA ASP A 10 -12.70 9.01 -11.19
C ASP A 10 -13.96 9.25 -10.35
N GLY A 11 -13.97 10.31 -9.53
CA GLY A 11 -15.18 10.85 -8.92
C GLY A 11 -15.09 11.21 -7.44
N ASP A 12 -14.29 10.48 -6.65
CA ASP A 12 -14.37 10.58 -5.18
C ASP A 12 -13.14 11.22 -4.50
N ASN A 13 -12.10 11.62 -5.23
CA ASN A 13 -10.83 12.23 -4.74
C ASN A 13 -10.08 11.45 -3.64
N ASP A 14 -10.62 10.34 -3.14
CA ASP A 14 -9.94 9.50 -2.17
C ASP A 14 -9.13 8.42 -2.92
N PRO A 15 -7.81 8.35 -2.70
CA PRO A 15 -6.99 7.32 -3.32
C PRO A 15 -7.38 5.95 -2.77
N GLU A 16 -7.64 5.02 -3.68
CA GLU A 16 -7.92 3.63 -3.36
C GLU A 16 -6.67 2.76 -3.50
N GLU A 17 -6.70 1.60 -2.84
CA GLU A 17 -5.61 0.64 -2.88
C GLU A 17 -6.07 -0.74 -3.34
N ALA A 18 -5.27 -1.33 -4.22
CA ALA A 18 -5.41 -2.72 -4.64
C ALA A 18 -4.13 -3.48 -4.37
N ILE A 19 -4.28 -4.79 -4.18
CA ILE A 19 -3.15 -5.69 -4.08
C ILE A 19 -3.19 -6.67 -5.25
N VAL A 20 -2.12 -6.67 -6.05
CA VAL A 20 -1.99 -7.46 -7.27
C VAL A 20 -0.82 -8.44 -7.18
N GLU A 21 -1.02 -9.64 -7.72
CA GLU A 21 0.03 -10.65 -7.82
C GLU A 21 0.73 -10.57 -9.17
N ALA A 22 2.04 -10.34 -9.12
CA ALA A 22 2.87 -10.20 -10.32
C ALA A 22 4.35 -10.56 -10.05
N SER A 23 5.11 -10.80 -11.12
CA SER A 23 6.54 -11.09 -11.04
C SER A 23 7.39 -9.83 -11.02
N THR A 24 6.93 -8.76 -11.66
CA THR A 24 7.62 -7.47 -11.78
C THR A 24 6.68 -6.30 -11.47
N SER A 25 7.24 -5.11 -11.22
CA SER A 25 6.46 -3.88 -11.02
C SER A 25 5.68 -3.47 -12.26
N ALA A 26 6.26 -3.68 -13.45
CA ALA A 26 5.59 -3.39 -14.72
C ALA A 26 4.38 -4.31 -14.94
N ASP A 27 4.52 -5.60 -14.64
CA ASP A 27 3.40 -6.55 -14.70
C ASP A 27 2.32 -6.21 -13.66
N ALA A 28 2.71 -5.77 -12.46
CA ALA A 28 1.78 -5.34 -11.42
C ALA A 28 0.97 -4.11 -11.88
N LEU A 29 1.62 -3.12 -12.49
CA LEU A 29 0.96 -1.95 -13.06
C LEU A 29 -0.02 -2.35 -14.18
N HIS A 30 0.40 -3.26 -15.07
CA HIS A 30 -0.46 -3.73 -16.15
C HIS A 30 -1.70 -4.44 -15.60
N ARG A 31 -1.51 -5.36 -14.64
CA ARG A 31 -2.60 -6.05 -13.94
C ARG A 31 -3.56 -5.11 -13.23
N LEU A 32 -3.03 -4.06 -12.59
CA LEU A 32 -3.89 -3.03 -11.98
C LEU A 32 -4.76 -2.36 -13.05
N ARG A 33 -4.17 -1.95 -14.17
CA ARG A 33 -4.90 -1.29 -15.28
C ARG A 33 -5.94 -2.17 -15.94
N GLU A 34 -5.77 -3.50 -15.92
CA GLU A 34 -6.81 -4.44 -16.35
C GLU A 34 -8.06 -4.39 -15.45
N VAL A 35 -7.90 -3.99 -14.18
CA VAL A 35 -8.98 -3.92 -13.19
C VAL A 35 -9.62 -2.54 -13.15
N VAL A 36 -8.82 -1.48 -13.04
CA VAL A 36 -9.32 -0.11 -12.82
C VAL A 36 -9.56 0.66 -14.13
N GLY A 37 -8.95 0.21 -15.24
CA GLY A 37 -8.97 0.92 -16.52
C GLY A 37 -7.64 1.63 -16.80
N THR A 38 -7.41 1.95 -18.07
CA THR A 38 -6.16 2.59 -18.52
C THR A 38 -6.10 4.08 -18.27
N ASP A 39 -7.27 4.71 -18.10
CA ASP A 39 -7.43 6.16 -17.89
C ASP A 39 -7.31 6.55 -16.41
N THR A 40 -7.34 5.58 -15.50
CA THR A 40 -7.16 5.81 -14.05
C THR A 40 -5.72 6.18 -13.71
N ASP A 41 -5.57 7.24 -12.93
CA ASP A 41 -4.26 7.67 -12.43
C ASP A 41 -3.72 6.72 -11.37
N VAL A 42 -2.53 6.19 -11.63
CA VAL A 42 -1.83 5.28 -10.70
C VAL A 42 -0.79 6.08 -9.93
N ILE A 43 -0.93 6.12 -8.61
CA ILE A 43 -0.12 6.93 -7.71
C ILE A 43 1.18 6.20 -7.37
N TYR A 44 1.10 4.91 -7.04
CA TYR A 44 2.28 4.12 -6.69
C TYR A 44 2.10 2.62 -6.98
N VAL A 45 3.22 1.94 -7.22
CA VAL A 45 3.32 0.49 -7.33
C VAL A 45 4.57 0.06 -6.58
N ILE A 46 4.39 -0.51 -5.38
CA ILE A 46 5.50 -0.90 -4.51
C ILE A 46 5.43 -2.40 -4.19
N PRO A 47 6.58 -3.05 -3.96
CA PRO A 47 6.58 -4.41 -3.43
C PRO A 47 5.79 -4.41 -2.12
N GLY A 48 4.72 -5.20 -2.07
CA GLY A 48 3.98 -5.38 -0.84
C GLY A 48 4.78 -6.27 0.10
N PRO A 49 4.85 -5.98 1.41
CA PRO A 49 5.29 -6.98 2.37
C PRO A 49 4.36 -8.21 2.24
N ALA A 50 4.93 -9.41 2.35
CA ALA A 50 4.15 -10.66 2.30
C ALA A 50 3.01 -10.64 3.31
N ASP A 51 3.26 -10.02 4.47
CA ASP A 51 2.32 -9.72 5.53
C ASP A 51 2.84 -8.45 6.22
N ALA A 52 2.45 -7.24 5.78
CA ALA A 52 2.40 -6.18 6.78
C ALA A 52 1.09 -6.39 7.51
N GLU A 53 1.14 -7.21 8.56
CA GLU A 53 0.31 -6.91 9.70
C GLU A 53 0.49 -5.41 9.93
N THR A 54 -0.59 -4.66 9.72
CA THR A 54 -0.69 -3.32 10.28
C THR A 54 -0.74 -3.58 11.77
N THR A 55 0.40 -3.89 12.39
CA THR A 55 0.56 -3.80 13.82
C THR A 55 0.12 -2.37 14.09
N GLY A 56 -1.02 -2.24 14.76
CA GLY A 56 -1.66 -0.97 15.09
C GLY A 56 -0.83 -0.17 16.08
N ALA A 57 0.48 -0.10 15.86
CA ALA A 57 1.39 0.86 16.45
C ALA A 57 0.99 2.22 15.90
N THR A 58 0.15 2.87 16.67
CA THR A 58 -0.17 4.27 16.46
C THR A 58 1.07 5.12 16.76
N TYR A 59 1.09 6.34 16.25
CA TYR A 59 2.12 7.31 16.65
C TYR A 59 2.14 7.54 18.18
N GLU A 60 0.99 7.34 18.84
CA GLU A 60 0.84 7.42 20.30
C GLU A 60 1.57 6.28 21.02
N ASP A 61 1.61 5.06 20.44
CA ASP A 61 2.39 3.93 20.96
C ASP A 61 3.90 4.20 20.90
N PHE A 62 4.38 4.84 19.82
CA PHE A 62 5.78 5.24 19.71
C PHE A 62 6.17 6.31 20.75
N LEU A 63 5.26 7.22 21.09
CA LEU A 63 5.51 8.25 22.09
C LEU A 63 5.45 7.74 23.53
N THR A 64 4.74 6.64 23.77
CA THR A 64 4.60 6.02 25.10
C THR A 64 5.63 4.93 25.38
N ASP A 65 6.36 4.46 24.36
CA ASP A 65 7.55 3.60 24.48
C ASP A 65 8.78 4.38 25.00
N THR A 66 8.59 5.23 26.01
CA THR A 66 9.66 5.61 26.92
C THR A 66 9.95 4.41 27.81
N THR A 67 10.71 3.44 27.29
CA THR A 67 11.37 2.44 28.12
C THR A 67 12.10 3.17 29.24
N ASP A 68 11.65 2.94 30.46
CA ASP A 68 12.28 3.39 31.69
C ASP A 68 13.77 2.97 31.66
N PRO A 69 14.73 3.91 31.70
CA PRO A 69 16.15 3.57 31.68
C PRO A 69 16.69 3.07 33.03
N THR A 70 15.85 2.69 34.01
CA THR A 70 16.30 2.18 35.30
C THR A 70 16.03 0.68 35.50
N ALA A 71 16.95 -0.15 34.99
CA ALA A 71 17.18 -1.54 35.43
C ALA A 71 18.57 -1.66 36.05
#